data_AF-A0A7I8EUD7-F1
#
_entry.id   AF-A0A7I8EUD7-F1
#
_cell.length_a   1.000
_cell.length_b   1.000
_cell.length_c   1.000
_cell.angle_alpha   90.00
_cell.angle_beta   90.00
_cell.angle_gamma   90.00
#
_symmetry.space_group_name_H-M   'P 1'
#
loop_
_entity.id
_entity.type
_entity.pdbx_description
1 polymer ?
#
loop_
_entity_poly.entity_id
_entity_poly.type
_entity_poly.pdbx_seq_one_letter_code
_entity_poly.pdbx_strand_id
1 'polypeptide(L)'
;MDTSLQREHLSVDTLEVSPETYQEAEEAEHHIHMPGPSAWPFVLSAAILLAVVGILFIPDAPWLTLVSIPLVLVGILGWALQDPMVTASDTVTHRKVISLPAKEVLDLANAVVERTVTFSSTMFSTHPIKVEIENESPQGIVLVLYGKVELESQRDTLENAIRNVPGVLDVRNFVIAEDGILHAAYARIDAMREQGKLEGASGISVLVENYILSLYGDVPKSSMKYALERELIGIPGVRVIVNHIGLNKEIPGNLGKTRNA
;
A
#
# COMPACT_ATOMS: atom_id res chain seq x y z
N MET A 1 -12.34 74.64 -26.02
CA MET A 1 -13.20 73.44 -25.89
C MET A 1 -12.27 72.39 -25.33
N ASP A 2 -12.15 72.39 -24.01
CA ASP A 2 -11.09 71.70 -23.29
C ASP A 2 -11.78 70.84 -22.24
N THR A 3 -12.00 69.57 -22.56
CA THR A 3 -12.60 68.60 -21.64
C THR A 3 -11.51 67.69 -21.09
N SER A 4 -11.11 68.02 -19.88
CA SER A 4 -10.24 67.28 -18.96
C SER A 4 -10.81 65.89 -18.64
N LEU A 5 -9.97 64.87 -18.72
CA LEU A 5 -10.27 63.50 -18.26
C LEU A 5 -10.05 63.42 -16.74
N GLN A 6 -11.16 63.47 -15.98
CA GLN A 6 -11.17 63.20 -14.55
C GLN A 6 -11.20 61.67 -14.35
N ARG A 7 -10.11 61.11 -13.80
CA ARG A 7 -10.09 59.74 -13.26
C ARG A 7 -10.88 59.75 -11.95
N GLU A 8 -11.97 59.00 -11.90
CA GLU A 8 -12.62 58.66 -10.63
C GLU A 8 -12.05 57.38 -10.04
N HIS A 9 -11.84 57.46 -8.73
CA HIS A 9 -11.32 56.49 -7.81
C HIS A 9 -12.33 55.33 -7.67
N LEU A 10 -11.95 54.10 -8.06
CA LEU A 10 -12.73 52.92 -7.71
C LEU A 10 -12.46 52.56 -6.24
N SER A 11 -13.44 52.80 -5.38
CA SER A 11 -13.46 52.40 -3.99
C SER A 11 -13.47 50.88 -3.86
N VAL A 12 -12.57 50.37 -3.03
CA VAL A 12 -12.52 48.99 -2.53
C VAL A 12 -13.82 48.72 -1.78
N ASP A 13 -14.74 47.99 -2.41
CA ASP A 13 -15.94 47.53 -1.75
C ASP A 13 -15.59 46.35 -0.85
N THR A 14 -15.75 46.56 0.44
CA THR A 14 -15.48 45.58 1.49
C THR A 14 -16.72 44.72 1.60
N LEU A 15 -16.77 43.65 0.82
CA LEU A 15 -17.78 42.61 1.02
C LEU A 15 -17.36 41.76 2.22
N GLU A 16 -18.07 41.98 3.33
CA GLU A 16 -18.09 41.10 4.49
C GLU A 16 -18.46 39.67 4.05
N VAL A 17 -17.47 38.78 4.02
CA VAL A 17 -17.68 37.34 3.83
C VAL A 17 -17.95 36.72 5.19
N SER A 18 -19.16 36.18 5.35
CA SER A 18 -19.61 35.41 6.53
C SER A 18 -18.66 34.23 6.82
N PRO A 19 -18.36 33.91 8.09
CA PRO A 19 -17.42 32.86 8.46
C PRO A 19 -18.08 31.48 8.58
N GLU A 20 -19.00 31.10 7.67
CA GLU A 20 -19.77 29.86 7.78
C GLU A 20 -19.55 28.85 6.62
N THR A 21 -18.42 28.91 5.91
CA THR A 21 -18.17 27.94 4.81
C THR A 21 -16.74 27.42 4.75
N TYR A 22 -16.11 27.23 5.91
CA TYR A 22 -14.83 26.52 6.03
C TYR A 22 -14.83 25.51 7.19
N GLN A 23 -15.91 24.73 7.30
CA GLN A 23 -16.01 23.67 8.32
C GLN A 23 -16.46 22.32 7.77
N GLU A 24 -16.24 22.06 6.47
CA GLU A 24 -16.66 20.82 5.80
C GLU A 24 -15.55 20.15 4.98
N ALA A 25 -14.28 20.33 5.38
CA ALA A 25 -13.13 19.65 4.77
C ALA A 25 -12.12 19.08 5.79
N GLU A 26 -12.58 18.77 7.01
CA GLU A 26 -11.82 17.99 8.01
C GLU A 26 -12.56 16.72 8.44
N GLU A 27 -13.37 16.13 7.56
CA GLU A 27 -13.73 14.70 7.70
C GLU A 27 -12.63 13.84 7.08
N ALA A 28 -11.41 13.99 7.60
CA ALA A 28 -10.41 12.95 7.51
C ALA A 28 -10.93 11.79 8.37
N GLU A 29 -11.48 10.79 7.70
CA GLU A 29 -11.71 9.41 8.15
C GLU A 29 -11.27 9.19 9.60
N HIS A 30 -12.21 9.38 10.54
CA HIS A 30 -12.08 8.88 11.91
C HIS A 30 -12.03 7.35 11.82
N HIS A 31 -10.85 6.83 11.51
CA HIS A 31 -10.50 5.43 11.68
C HIS A 31 -10.68 5.16 13.17
N ILE A 32 -11.82 4.54 13.51
CA ILE A 32 -12.10 4.09 14.86
C ILE A 32 -11.02 3.06 15.18
N HIS A 33 -9.97 3.49 15.86
CA HIS A 33 -8.93 2.63 16.39
C HIS A 33 -9.60 1.72 17.42
N MET A 34 -9.84 0.46 17.04
CA MET A 34 -10.28 -0.53 17.99
C MET A 34 -9.12 -0.76 18.98
N PRO A 35 -9.37 -0.68 20.30
CA PRO A 35 -8.35 -0.97 21.29
C PRO A 35 -7.83 -2.40 21.08
N GLY A 36 -6.53 -2.60 21.32
CA GLY A 36 -5.91 -3.92 21.21
C GLY A 36 -6.59 -4.95 22.12
N PRO A 37 -6.57 -6.25 21.78
CA PRO A 37 -7.21 -7.27 22.59
C PRO A 37 -6.55 -7.36 23.97
N SER A 38 -7.33 -7.15 25.04
CA SER A 38 -6.83 -7.29 26.41
C SER A 38 -6.75 -8.76 26.82
N ALA A 39 -5.61 -9.19 27.40
CA ALA A 39 -5.42 -10.56 27.89
C ALA A 39 -6.03 -10.79 29.29
N TRP A 40 -6.30 -9.72 30.03
CA TRP A 40 -6.79 -9.75 31.42
C TRP A 40 -8.14 -10.46 31.63
N PRO A 41 -9.14 -10.35 30.73
CA PRO A 41 -10.38 -11.12 30.86
C PRO A 41 -10.17 -12.63 30.86
N PHE A 42 -9.18 -13.15 30.12
CA PHE A 42 -8.85 -14.58 30.12
C PHE A 42 -8.22 -15.01 31.44
N VAL A 43 -7.30 -14.20 31.99
CA VAL A 43 -6.66 -14.45 33.29
C VAL A 43 -7.69 -14.42 34.42
N LEU A 44 -8.61 -13.44 34.39
CA LEU A 44 -9.69 -13.32 35.37
C LEU A 44 -10.66 -14.52 35.30
N SER A 45 -11.02 -14.96 34.09
CA SER A 45 -11.87 -16.14 33.90
C SER A 45 -11.23 -17.41 34.48
N ALA A 46 -9.93 -17.63 34.24
CA ALA A 46 -9.19 -18.75 34.81
C ALA A 46 -9.12 -18.68 36.35
N ALA A 47 -8.95 -17.47 36.91
CA ALA A 47 -8.92 -17.23 38.36
C ALA A 47 -10.26 -17.57 39.03
N ILE A 48 -11.36 -17.13 38.42
CA ILE A 48 -12.72 -17.41 38.90
C ILE A 48 -13.03 -18.90 38.79
N LEU A 49 -12.63 -19.56 37.70
CA LEU A 49 -12.80 -21.00 37.54
C LEU A 49 -12.08 -21.77 38.64
N LEU A 50 -10.83 -21.41 38.96
CA LEU A 50 -10.09 -22.00 40.08
C LEU A 50 -10.80 -21.80 41.42
N ALA A 51 -11.38 -20.62 41.65
CA ALA A 51 -12.17 -20.35 42.85
C ALA A 51 -13.41 -21.26 42.94
N VAL A 52 -14.16 -21.39 41.84
CA VAL A 52 -15.36 -22.24 41.77
C VAL A 52 -15.00 -23.71 41.97
N VAL A 53 -13.95 -24.20 41.33
CA VAL A 53 -13.49 -25.59 41.49
C VAL A 53 -13.02 -25.86 42.92
N GLY A 54 -12.28 -24.93 43.51
CA GLY A 54 -11.83 -25.03 44.90
C GLY A 54 -13.00 -25.07 45.90
N ILE A 55 -14.07 -24.31 45.67
CA ILE A 55 -15.26 -24.31 46.51
C ILE A 55 -16.10 -25.59 46.32
N LEU A 56 -16.26 -26.04 45.08
CA LEU A 56 -17.29 -27.02 44.72
C LEU A 56 -16.80 -28.48 44.75
N PHE A 57 -15.51 -28.73 44.47
CA PHE A 57 -14.98 -30.10 44.32
C PHE A 57 -13.96 -30.51 45.39
N ILE A 58 -13.37 -29.56 46.14
CA ILE A 58 -12.31 -29.86 47.11
C ILE A 58 -12.54 -29.13 48.45
N PRO A 59 -13.60 -29.49 49.20
CA PRO A 59 -13.93 -28.86 50.48
C PRO A 59 -12.85 -29.06 51.56
N ASP A 60 -12.00 -30.09 51.43
CA ASP A 60 -10.89 -30.38 52.35
C ASP A 60 -9.63 -29.51 52.12
N ALA A 61 -9.62 -28.67 51.08
CA ALA A 61 -8.49 -27.82 50.70
C ALA A 61 -8.88 -26.32 50.68
N PRO A 62 -9.20 -25.71 51.83
CA PRO A 62 -9.60 -24.29 51.91
C PRO A 62 -8.49 -23.32 51.48
N TRP A 63 -7.26 -23.80 51.35
CA TRP A 63 -6.13 -23.02 50.84
C TRP A 63 -6.29 -22.67 49.35
N LEU A 64 -6.98 -23.48 48.54
CA LEU A 64 -7.19 -23.18 47.11
C LEU A 64 -8.06 -21.95 46.90
N THR A 65 -9.11 -21.80 47.69
CA THR A 65 -9.99 -20.61 47.63
C THR A 65 -9.24 -19.39 48.15
N LEU A 66 -8.45 -19.55 49.22
CA LEU A 66 -7.61 -18.50 49.79
C LEU A 66 -6.54 -17.99 48.81
N VAL A 67 -6.01 -18.86 47.93
CA VAL A 67 -5.06 -18.50 46.87
C VAL A 67 -5.76 -17.89 45.65
N SER A 68 -7.00 -18.27 45.34
CA SER A 68 -7.74 -17.70 44.21
C SER A 68 -8.16 -16.24 44.42
N ILE A 69 -8.46 -15.84 45.67
CA ILE A 69 -8.87 -14.47 46.03
C ILE A 69 -7.84 -13.40 45.60
N PRO A 70 -6.54 -13.51 45.97
CA PRO A 70 -5.54 -12.54 45.52
C PRO A 70 -5.32 -12.60 44.00
N LEU A 71 -5.49 -13.76 43.37
CA LEU A 71 -5.32 -13.90 41.91
C LEU A 71 -6.44 -13.20 41.13
N VAL A 72 -7.68 -13.26 41.63
CA VAL A 72 -8.81 -12.46 41.10
C VAL A 72 -8.55 -10.97 41.29
N LEU A 73 -8.06 -10.53 42.45
CA LEU A 73 -7.70 -9.13 42.68
C LEU A 73 -6.61 -8.65 41.72
N VAL A 74 -5.58 -9.46 41.47
CA VAL A 74 -4.54 -9.15 40.47
C VAL A 74 -5.14 -9.06 39.07
N GLY A 75 -6.07 -9.94 38.71
CA GLY A 75 -6.77 -9.89 37.42
C GLY A 75 -7.58 -8.60 37.23
N ILE A 76 -8.33 -8.18 38.25
CA ILE A 76 -9.11 -6.94 38.24
C ILE A 76 -8.19 -5.72 38.22
N LEU A 77 -7.14 -5.71 39.06
CA LEU A 77 -6.21 -4.59 39.15
C LEU A 77 -5.38 -4.45 37.87
N GLY A 78 -4.95 -5.56 37.29
CA GLY A 78 -4.29 -5.59 35.98
C GLY A 78 -5.19 -5.10 34.87
N TRP A 79 -6.47 -5.48 34.88
CA TRP A 79 -7.45 -4.94 33.92
C TRP A 79 -7.68 -3.44 34.11
N ALA A 80 -7.75 -2.95 35.35
CA ALA A 80 -7.97 -1.54 35.66
C ALA A 80 -6.75 -0.64 35.43
N LEU A 81 -5.53 -1.18 35.57
CA LEU A 81 -4.27 -0.46 35.33
C LEU A 81 -3.79 -0.56 33.88
N GLN A 82 -4.29 -1.52 33.11
CA GLN A 82 -3.97 -1.63 31.69
C GLN A 82 -4.64 -0.48 30.94
N ASP A 83 -3.83 0.44 30.42
CA ASP A 83 -4.31 1.50 29.56
C ASP A 83 -4.87 0.89 28.25
N PRO A 84 -6.17 1.04 27.96
CA PRO A 84 -6.80 0.49 26.76
C PRO A 84 -6.32 1.18 25.48
N MET A 85 -5.59 2.30 25.59
CA MET A 85 -5.10 3.09 24.46
C MET A 85 -3.61 2.84 24.14
N VAL A 86 -2.92 1.98 24.90
CA VAL A 86 -1.55 1.56 24.56
C VAL A 86 -1.61 0.64 23.35
N THR A 87 -1.46 1.24 22.17
CA THR A 87 -1.27 0.51 20.92
C THR A 87 0.06 -0.24 20.97
N ALA A 88 0.08 -1.46 20.43
CA ALA A 88 1.30 -2.26 20.28
C ALA A 88 2.38 -1.61 19.38
N SER A 89 2.14 -0.38 18.92
CA SER A 89 3.12 0.45 18.23
C SER A 89 4.14 1.10 19.17
N ASP A 90 3.92 1.15 20.49
CA ASP A 90 4.91 1.76 21.41
C ASP A 90 6.08 0.85 21.79
N THR A 91 6.18 -0.34 21.18
CA THR A 91 7.47 -1.00 20.98
C THR A 91 8.16 -0.50 19.70
N VAL A 92 8.10 0.81 19.42
CA VAL A 92 9.24 1.46 18.79
C VAL A 92 10.36 1.34 19.82
N THR A 93 11.16 0.27 19.71
CA THR A 93 12.55 0.29 20.18
C THR A 93 13.04 1.70 19.88
N HIS A 94 13.32 2.50 20.91
CA HIS A 94 13.97 3.80 20.76
C HIS A 94 15.35 3.52 20.16
N ARG A 95 15.38 3.26 18.84
CA ARG A 95 16.57 3.25 18.02
C ARG A 95 17.02 4.68 18.15
N LYS A 96 18.08 4.89 18.91
CA LYS A 96 18.71 6.19 19.14
C LYS A 96 18.85 6.86 17.78
N VAL A 97 17.92 7.76 17.46
CA VAL A 97 17.91 8.46 16.18
C VAL A 97 19.06 9.42 16.28
N ILE A 98 20.15 9.06 15.62
CA ILE A 98 21.25 10.00 15.39
C ILE A 98 20.61 11.06 14.51
N SER A 99 20.39 12.26 15.06
CA SER A 99 19.88 13.41 14.32
C SER A 99 20.97 13.87 13.36
N LEU A 100 21.10 13.16 12.24
CA LEU A 100 21.88 13.58 11.10
C LEU A 100 21.10 14.70 10.39
N PRO A 101 21.77 15.74 9.88
CA PRO A 101 21.11 16.77 9.09
C PRO A 101 20.44 16.12 7.88
N ALA A 102 19.26 16.61 7.47
CA ALA A 102 18.44 15.94 6.46
C ALA A 102 19.14 15.67 5.13
N LYS A 103 20.08 16.54 4.76
CA LYS A 103 20.93 16.35 3.59
C LYS A 103 21.84 15.12 3.70
N GLU A 104 22.44 14.87 4.85
CA GLU A 104 23.30 13.69 5.05
C GLU A 104 22.48 12.40 5.00
N VAL A 105 21.27 12.39 5.55
CA VAL A 105 20.36 11.23 5.46
C VAL A 105 19.95 10.97 4.01
N LEU A 106 19.65 12.02 3.25
CA LEU A 106 19.34 11.91 1.83
C LEU A 106 20.53 11.39 1.01
N ASP A 107 21.73 11.91 1.27
CA ASP A 107 22.97 11.46 0.61
C ASP A 107 23.27 9.98 0.92
N LEU A 108 23.08 9.56 2.19
CA LEU A 108 23.20 8.15 2.59
C LEU A 108 22.15 7.26 1.92
N ALA A 109 20.89 7.71 1.86
CA ALA A 109 19.82 6.99 1.20
C ALA A 109 20.10 6.82 -0.31
N ASN A 110 20.55 7.89 -0.98
CA ASN A 110 20.96 7.84 -2.38
C ASN A 110 22.12 6.86 -2.59
N ALA A 111 23.13 6.85 -1.72
CA ALA A 111 24.24 5.89 -1.80
C ALA A 111 23.78 4.42 -1.62
N VAL A 112 22.77 4.19 -0.77
CA VAL A 112 22.17 2.85 -0.58
C VAL A 112 21.37 2.43 -1.80
N VAL A 113 20.61 3.34 -2.41
CA VAL A 113 19.88 3.11 -3.66
C VAL A 113 20.86 2.74 -4.77
N GLU A 114 21.91 3.55 -4.97
CA GLU A 114 22.96 3.28 -5.95
C GLU A 114 23.56 1.90 -5.69
N ARG A 115 23.97 1.59 -4.47
CA ARG A 115 24.55 0.28 -4.17
C ARG A 115 23.58 -0.88 -4.44
N THR A 116 22.31 -0.75 -4.07
CA THR A 116 21.34 -1.85 -4.14
C THR A 116 20.88 -2.11 -5.57
N VAL A 117 20.66 -1.04 -6.34
CA VAL A 117 20.21 -1.12 -7.74
C VAL A 117 21.37 -1.48 -8.67
N THR A 118 22.62 -1.12 -8.33
CA THR A 118 23.78 -1.42 -9.17
C THR A 118 24.42 -2.80 -8.89
N PHE A 119 23.92 -3.57 -7.90
CA PHE A 119 24.44 -4.90 -7.56
C PHE A 119 23.36 -6.00 -7.61
N SER A 120 22.85 -6.30 -8.81
CA SER A 120 22.32 -7.64 -9.12
C SER A 120 22.21 -7.82 -10.63
N SER A 121 23.29 -8.35 -11.22
CA SER A 121 23.34 -9.29 -12.37
C SER A 121 22.50 -9.12 -13.66
N THR A 122 21.58 -8.16 -13.77
CA THR A 122 21.05 -7.65 -15.03
C THR A 122 21.44 -6.17 -15.07
N MET A 123 22.55 -5.88 -15.77
CA MET A 123 22.74 -4.55 -16.34
C MET A 123 21.41 -4.20 -17.05
N PHE A 124 20.84 -3.02 -16.83
CA PHE A 124 19.62 -2.48 -17.45
C PHE A 124 18.30 -2.41 -16.64
N SER A 125 18.32 -2.08 -15.34
CA SER A 125 17.31 -1.10 -14.89
C SER A 125 17.81 0.30 -15.22
N THR A 126 17.45 0.78 -16.41
CA THR A 126 17.85 2.10 -16.95
C THR A 126 17.13 3.27 -16.26
N HIS A 127 16.34 2.99 -15.22
CA HIS A 127 15.47 3.97 -14.62
C HIS A 127 16.01 4.40 -13.25
N PRO A 128 16.47 5.65 -13.11
CA PRO A 128 16.97 6.13 -11.82
C PRO A 128 15.84 6.14 -10.81
N ILE A 129 16.08 5.52 -9.65
CA ILE A 129 15.20 5.64 -8.49
C ILE A 129 15.50 6.98 -7.83
N LYS A 130 14.47 7.80 -7.66
CA LYS A 130 14.55 9.10 -7.01
C LYS A 130 14.10 8.97 -5.56
N VAL A 131 14.93 9.47 -4.65
CA VAL A 131 14.60 9.59 -3.23
C VAL A 131 14.28 11.05 -2.93
N GLU A 132 13.16 11.28 -2.25
CA GLU A 132 12.74 12.60 -1.80
C GLU A 132 12.44 12.57 -0.30
N ILE A 133 12.57 13.73 0.35
CA ILE A 133 12.16 13.90 1.75
C ILE A 133 10.70 14.36 1.75
N GLU A 134 9.83 13.61 2.42
CA GLU A 134 8.44 14.02 2.60
C GLU A 134 8.29 14.96 3.79
N ASN A 135 8.83 14.53 4.94
CA ASN A 135 8.69 15.21 6.21
C ASN A 135 9.97 15.06 7.02
N GLU A 136 10.37 16.17 7.64
CA GLU A 136 11.46 16.23 8.60
C GLU A 136 10.86 16.41 9.99
N SER A 137 11.13 15.47 10.89
CA SER A 137 10.67 15.53 12.29
C SER A 137 11.88 15.45 13.23
N PRO A 138 11.76 15.94 14.48
CA PRO A 138 12.81 15.78 15.49
C PRO A 138 13.17 14.32 15.78
N GLN A 139 12.27 13.40 15.44
CA GLN A 139 12.41 11.95 15.60
C GLN A 139 13.00 11.26 14.37
N GLY A 140 13.30 11.97 13.29
CA GLY A 140 13.84 11.41 12.04
C GLY A 140 13.10 11.87 10.80
N ILE A 141 13.45 11.29 9.66
CA ILE A 141 13.01 11.76 8.34
C ILE A 141 12.18 10.68 7.66
N VAL A 142 11.07 11.11 7.06
CA VAL A 142 10.26 10.25 6.20
C VAL A 142 10.74 10.43 4.76
N LEU A 143 11.17 9.32 4.14
CA LEU A 143 11.64 9.30 2.76
C LEU A 143 10.58 8.73 1.83
N VAL A 144 10.51 9.27 0.62
CA VAL A 144 9.68 8.76 -0.46
C VAL A 144 10.56 8.23 -1.58
N LEU A 145 10.23 7.03 -2.06
CA LEU A 145 10.92 6.37 -3.15
C LEU A 145 10.03 6.37 -4.38
N TYR A 146 10.53 6.96 -5.46
CA TYR A 146 9.91 6.89 -6.77
C TYR A 146 10.84 6.19 -7.74
N GLY A 147 10.32 5.27 -8.53
CA GLY A 147 11.17 4.60 -9.48
C GLY A 147 10.57 3.33 -10.03
N LYS A 148 11.46 2.53 -10.58
CA LYS A 148 11.15 1.46 -11.50
C LYS A 148 12.15 0.33 -11.28
N VAL A 149 11.66 -0.88 -11.04
CA VAL A 149 12.48 -2.08 -10.88
C VAL A 149 11.91 -3.22 -11.70
N GLU A 150 12.73 -4.22 -12.00
CA GLU A 150 12.29 -5.39 -12.75
C GLU A 150 11.50 -6.35 -11.84
N LEU A 151 11.97 -6.52 -10.60
CA LEU A 151 11.47 -7.53 -9.66
C LEU A 151 10.89 -6.94 -8.37
N GLU A 152 9.81 -7.50 -7.85
CA GLU A 152 9.22 -7.12 -6.56
C GLU A 152 10.20 -7.36 -5.41
N SER A 153 10.96 -8.45 -5.49
CA SER A 153 12.01 -8.74 -4.49
C SER A 153 13.09 -7.64 -4.43
N GLN A 154 13.39 -6.97 -5.55
CA GLN A 154 14.33 -5.84 -5.57
C GLN A 154 13.73 -4.61 -4.90
N ARG A 155 12.44 -4.32 -5.17
CA ARG A 155 11.68 -3.25 -4.48
C ARG A 155 11.73 -3.46 -2.96
N ASP A 156 11.45 -4.67 -2.50
CA ASP A 156 11.38 -4.98 -1.07
C ASP A 156 12.77 -4.95 -0.41
N THR A 157 13.80 -5.43 -1.12
CA THR A 157 15.20 -5.33 -0.66
C THR A 157 15.64 -3.88 -0.52
N LEU A 158 15.28 -3.03 -1.49
CA LEU A 158 15.58 -1.61 -1.47
C LEU A 158 14.90 -0.89 -0.31
N GLU A 159 13.61 -1.15 -0.10
CA GLU A 159 12.86 -0.56 1.00
C GLU A 159 13.48 -0.92 2.35
N ASN A 160 13.78 -2.20 2.55
CA ASN A 160 14.42 -2.67 3.77
C ASN A 160 15.82 -2.08 3.97
N ALA A 161 16.59 -1.89 2.89
CA ALA A 161 17.90 -1.26 2.97
C ALA A 161 17.78 0.21 3.42
N ILE A 162 16.80 0.96 2.90
CA ILE A 162 16.59 2.38 3.23
C ILE A 162 16.01 2.55 4.63
N ARG A 163 15.09 1.69 5.06
CA ARG A 163 14.58 1.67 6.45
C ARG A 163 15.69 1.46 7.49
N ASN A 164 16.82 0.88 7.10
CA ASN A 164 17.97 0.67 7.97
C ASN A 164 18.98 1.82 7.97
N VAL A 165 18.79 2.85 7.14
CA VAL A 165 19.64 4.04 7.12
C VAL A 165 19.46 4.83 8.41
N PRO A 166 20.54 5.22 9.10
CA PRO A 166 20.43 6.06 10.30
C PRO A 166 19.72 7.38 10.01
N GLY A 167 18.74 7.74 10.83
CA GLY A 167 17.96 8.98 10.68
C GLY A 167 16.66 8.82 9.87
N VAL A 168 16.44 7.67 9.22
CA VAL A 168 15.16 7.37 8.56
C VAL A 168 14.15 6.87 9.60
N LEU A 169 13.02 7.57 9.69
CA LEU A 169 11.89 7.21 10.54
C LEU A 169 10.94 6.26 9.81
N ASP A 170 10.59 6.62 8.58
CA ASP A 170 9.68 5.83 7.75
C ASP A 170 10.02 6.00 6.26
N VAL A 171 9.52 5.06 5.45
CA VAL A 171 9.74 5.01 4.00
C VAL A 171 8.41 4.79 3.29
N ARG A 172 8.03 5.74 2.44
CA ARG A 172 6.92 5.60 1.50
C ARG A 172 7.44 5.09 0.17
N ASN A 173 7.13 3.84 -0.14
CA ASN A 173 7.64 3.18 -1.34
C ASN A 173 6.61 3.20 -2.48
N PHE A 174 6.86 4.03 -3.50
CA PHE A 174 6.09 4.08 -4.73
C PHE A 174 6.85 3.52 -5.94
N VAL A 175 7.87 2.68 -5.69
CA VAL A 175 8.63 2.01 -6.74
C VAL A 175 7.77 0.89 -7.36
N ILE A 176 7.65 0.91 -8.68
CA ILE A 176 6.83 -0.05 -9.43
C ILE A 176 7.72 -1.15 -10.01
N ALA A 177 7.34 -2.41 -9.75
CA ALA A 177 8.01 -3.59 -10.28
C ALA A 177 7.32 -4.14 -11.54
N GLU A 178 8.09 -4.52 -12.57
CA GLU A 178 7.55 -5.05 -13.82
C GLU A 178 6.95 -6.46 -13.67
N ASP A 179 7.58 -7.33 -12.89
CA ASP A 179 7.04 -8.65 -12.54
C ASP A 179 5.71 -8.55 -11.78
N GLY A 180 5.55 -7.56 -10.90
CA GLY A 180 4.31 -7.27 -10.19
C GLY A 180 3.18 -6.89 -11.15
N ILE A 181 3.48 -6.08 -12.18
CA ILE A 181 2.53 -5.77 -13.26
C ILE A 181 2.14 -7.04 -14.01
N LEU A 182 3.11 -7.90 -14.35
CA LEU A 182 2.88 -9.15 -15.07
C LEU A 182 1.99 -10.10 -14.25
N HIS A 183 2.28 -10.24 -12.95
CA HIS A 183 1.48 -11.06 -12.04
C HIS A 183 0.05 -10.53 -11.92
N ALA A 184 -0.11 -9.23 -11.72
CA ALA A 184 -1.42 -8.58 -11.68
C ALA A 184 -2.21 -8.76 -12.98
N ALA A 185 -1.54 -8.75 -14.14
CA ALA A 185 -2.16 -8.98 -15.44
C ALA A 185 -2.73 -10.39 -15.55
N TYR A 186 -1.94 -11.41 -15.20
CA TYR A 186 -2.42 -12.79 -15.20
C TYR A 186 -3.56 -13.01 -14.20
N ALA A 187 -3.47 -12.44 -13.00
CA ALA A 187 -4.54 -12.52 -12.01
C ALA A 187 -5.88 -11.95 -12.53
N ARG A 188 -5.85 -10.82 -13.25
CA ARG A 188 -7.06 -10.26 -13.87
C ARG A 188 -7.60 -11.12 -15.01
N ILE A 189 -6.72 -11.66 -15.85
CA ILE A 189 -7.10 -12.56 -16.95
C ILE A 189 -7.74 -13.83 -16.40
N ASP A 190 -7.17 -14.41 -15.35
CA ASP A 190 -7.69 -15.60 -14.70
C ASP A 190 -9.06 -15.33 -14.06
N ALA A 191 -9.21 -14.20 -13.37
CA ALA A 191 -10.51 -13.77 -12.84
C ALA A 191 -11.57 -13.59 -13.95
N MET A 192 -11.21 -13.05 -15.12
CA MET A 192 -12.12 -12.97 -16.27
C MET A 192 -12.46 -14.35 -16.84
N ARG A 193 -11.52 -15.30 -16.83
CA ARG A 193 -11.74 -16.68 -17.26
C ARG A 193 -12.71 -17.40 -16.33
N GLU A 194 -12.55 -17.25 -15.01
CA GLU A 194 -13.47 -17.78 -13.99
C GLU A 194 -14.88 -17.23 -14.12
N GLN A 195 -15.02 -15.96 -14.53
CA GLN A 195 -16.31 -15.33 -14.81
C GLN A 195 -16.95 -15.75 -16.15
N GLY A 196 -16.33 -16.67 -16.90
CA GLY A 196 -16.81 -17.12 -18.22
C GLY A 196 -16.68 -16.07 -19.33
N LYS A 197 -16.03 -14.93 -19.06
CA LYS A 197 -15.88 -13.83 -20.04
C LYS A 197 -14.90 -14.15 -21.17
N LEU A 198 -14.05 -15.17 -20.97
CA LEU A 198 -12.98 -15.59 -21.90
C LEU A 198 -13.18 -17.03 -22.42
N GLU A 199 -14.41 -17.53 -22.42
CA GLU A 199 -14.71 -18.86 -22.98
C GLU A 199 -14.30 -18.96 -24.46
N GLY A 200 -13.56 -20.01 -24.80
CA GLY A 200 -13.06 -20.25 -26.15
C GLY A 200 -11.84 -19.42 -26.54
N ALA A 201 -11.29 -18.61 -25.63
CA ALA A 201 -10.00 -17.96 -25.84
C ALA A 201 -8.84 -18.95 -25.60
N SER A 202 -7.83 -18.91 -26.47
CA SER A 202 -6.69 -19.83 -26.43
C SER A 202 -5.37 -19.09 -26.55
N GLY A 203 -4.35 -19.58 -25.84
CA GLY A 203 -2.99 -19.07 -25.95
C GLY A 203 -2.83 -17.60 -25.50
N ILE A 204 -3.62 -17.13 -24.54
CA ILE A 204 -3.45 -15.77 -24.00
C ILE A 204 -2.12 -15.71 -23.24
N SER A 205 -1.20 -14.87 -23.70
CA SER A 205 0.06 -14.59 -23.02
C SER A 205 0.29 -13.09 -22.91
N VAL A 206 0.88 -12.69 -21.79
CA VAL A 206 1.22 -11.29 -21.49
C VAL A 206 2.73 -11.17 -21.38
N LEU A 207 3.26 -10.10 -21.98
CA LEU A 207 4.64 -9.67 -21.82
C LEU A 207 4.63 -8.24 -21.28
N VAL A 208 5.47 -7.95 -20.29
CA VAL A 208 5.66 -6.60 -19.76
C VAL A 208 7.09 -6.21 -20.04
N GLU A 209 7.27 -5.11 -20.79
CA GLU A 209 8.58 -4.54 -21.08
C GLU A 209 8.49 -3.02 -20.97
N ASN A 210 9.38 -2.40 -20.19
CA ASN A 210 9.40 -0.95 -20.02
C ASN A 210 8.02 -0.38 -19.61
N TYR A 211 7.27 -1.09 -18.77
CA TYR A 211 5.91 -0.72 -18.33
C TYR A 211 4.87 -0.68 -19.46
N ILE A 212 5.20 -1.27 -20.61
CA ILE A 212 4.30 -1.51 -21.73
C ILE A 212 3.85 -2.95 -21.65
N LEU A 213 2.53 -3.14 -21.63
CA LEU A 213 1.91 -4.45 -21.51
C LEU A 213 1.49 -4.93 -22.89
N SER A 214 2.16 -5.95 -23.41
CA SER A 214 1.88 -6.56 -24.70
C SER A 214 1.04 -7.82 -24.53
N LEU A 215 -0.13 -7.85 -25.18
CA LEU A 215 -1.12 -8.91 -25.07
C LEU A 215 -1.15 -9.76 -26.34
N TYR A 216 -0.98 -11.07 -26.20
CA TYR A 216 -1.02 -12.02 -27.32
C TYR A 216 -2.06 -13.11 -27.05
N GLY A 217 -2.46 -13.81 -28.12
CA GLY A 217 -3.37 -14.96 -28.06
C GLY A 217 -4.53 -14.82 -29.06
N ASP A 218 -5.49 -15.74 -28.99
CA ASP A 218 -6.64 -15.76 -29.88
C ASP A 218 -7.95 -15.73 -29.10
N VAL A 219 -8.88 -14.87 -29.52
CA VAL A 219 -10.23 -14.79 -28.95
C VAL A 219 -11.30 -14.99 -30.03
N PRO A 220 -12.43 -15.64 -29.72
CA PRO A 220 -13.49 -15.89 -30.70
C PRO A 220 -14.30 -14.62 -31.05
N LYS A 221 -14.36 -13.64 -30.13
CA LYS A 221 -15.17 -12.42 -30.29
C LYS A 221 -14.32 -11.16 -30.18
N SER A 222 -14.58 -10.18 -31.04
CA SER A 222 -13.90 -8.88 -30.95
C SER A 222 -14.23 -8.11 -29.66
N SER A 223 -15.40 -8.33 -29.07
CA SER A 223 -15.77 -7.73 -27.78
C SER A 223 -14.83 -8.16 -26.64
N MET A 224 -14.29 -9.39 -26.70
CA MET A 224 -13.34 -9.89 -25.70
C MET A 224 -12.01 -9.14 -25.75
N LYS A 225 -11.58 -8.66 -26.94
CA LYS A 225 -10.35 -7.85 -27.08
C LYS A 225 -10.45 -6.56 -26.27
N TYR A 226 -11.55 -5.83 -26.44
CA TYR A 226 -11.79 -4.59 -25.73
C TYR A 226 -12.03 -4.81 -24.24
N ALA A 227 -12.68 -5.92 -23.87
CA ALA A 227 -12.88 -6.28 -22.46
C ALA A 227 -11.53 -6.55 -21.76
N LEU A 228 -10.63 -7.30 -22.39
CA LEU A 228 -9.28 -7.56 -21.87
C LEU A 228 -8.48 -6.27 -21.74
N GLU A 229 -8.44 -5.45 -22.78
CA GLU A 229 -7.73 -4.17 -22.75
C GLU A 229 -8.24 -3.27 -21.62
N ARG A 230 -9.57 -3.15 -21.48
CA ARG A 230 -10.20 -2.35 -20.43
C ARG A 230 -9.95 -2.90 -19.03
N GLU A 231 -9.89 -4.22 -18.87
CA GLU A 231 -9.59 -4.82 -17.57
C GLU A 231 -8.13 -4.56 -17.18
N LEU A 232 -7.22 -4.60 -18.14
CA LEU A 232 -5.78 -4.47 -17.89
C LEU A 232 -5.31 -3.02 -17.73
N ILE A 233 -6.04 -2.04 -18.29
CA ILE A 233 -5.67 -0.61 -18.17
C ILE A 233 -5.69 -0.10 -16.72
N GLY A 234 -6.46 -0.76 -15.85
CA GLY A 234 -6.53 -0.38 -14.44
C GLY A 234 -5.41 -0.94 -13.58
N ILE A 235 -4.40 -1.63 -14.14
CA ILE A 235 -3.28 -2.16 -13.37
C ILE A 235 -2.33 -0.99 -13.04
N PRO A 236 -2.04 -0.74 -11.75
CA PRO A 236 -1.10 0.31 -11.36
C PRO A 236 0.26 0.12 -12.03
N GLY A 237 0.78 1.20 -12.61
CA GLY A 237 2.09 1.21 -13.26
C GLY A 237 2.11 0.82 -14.74
N VAL A 238 1.01 0.33 -15.30
CA VAL A 238 0.89 0.18 -16.76
C VAL A 238 0.81 1.54 -17.42
N ARG A 239 1.69 1.79 -18.41
CA ARG A 239 1.68 3.05 -19.18
C ARG A 239 0.89 2.93 -20.47
N VAL A 240 1.08 1.83 -21.18
CA VAL A 240 0.52 1.58 -22.50
C VAL A 240 0.20 0.09 -22.61
N ILE A 241 -0.89 -0.24 -23.29
CA ILE A 241 -1.25 -1.61 -23.64
C ILE A 241 -1.16 -1.75 -25.16
N VAL A 242 -0.43 -2.76 -25.61
CA VAL A 242 -0.32 -3.12 -27.02
C VAL A 242 -1.03 -4.45 -27.23
N ASN A 243 -2.15 -4.42 -27.95
CA ASN A 243 -2.98 -5.59 -28.15
C ASN A 243 -2.67 -6.28 -29.47
N HIS A 244 -2.04 -7.46 -29.40
CA HIS A 244 -1.75 -8.34 -30.52
C HIS A 244 -2.70 -9.56 -30.58
N ILE A 245 -3.83 -9.55 -29.87
CA ILE A 245 -4.77 -10.66 -29.87
C ILE A 245 -5.37 -10.85 -31.27
N GLY A 246 -5.30 -12.08 -31.79
CA GLY A 246 -5.94 -12.55 -33.01
C GLY A 246 -7.43 -12.85 -32.80
N LEU A 247 -8.20 -12.86 -33.91
CA LEU A 247 -9.54 -13.45 -33.87
C LEU A 247 -9.40 -14.91 -34.30
N ASN A 248 -9.78 -15.82 -33.40
CA ASN A 248 -10.20 -17.17 -33.78
C ASN A 248 -11.42 -16.99 -34.69
N LYS A 249 -11.17 -16.93 -35.98
CA LYS A 249 -12.13 -17.28 -36.99
C LYS A 249 -11.49 -18.45 -37.71
N GLU A 250 -12.11 -19.63 -37.66
CA GLU A 250 -12.05 -20.48 -38.84
C GLU A 250 -12.54 -19.59 -39.99
N ILE A 251 -11.64 -19.08 -40.85
CA ILE A 251 -12.05 -18.27 -41.98
C ILE A 251 -12.74 -19.23 -42.96
N PRO A 252 -14.08 -19.27 -43.05
CA PRO A 252 -14.74 -20.13 -44.00
C PRO A 252 -14.70 -19.38 -45.33
N GLY A 253 -13.89 -19.87 -46.27
CA GLY A 253 -13.86 -19.34 -47.63
C GLY A 253 -12.69 -18.39 -47.92
N ASN A 254 -11.67 -18.96 -48.57
CA ASN A 254 -11.04 -18.42 -49.78
C ASN A 254 -10.60 -16.93 -49.81
N LEU A 255 -10.07 -16.38 -48.73
CA LEU A 255 -9.40 -15.06 -48.76
C LEU A 255 -7.86 -15.15 -48.71
N GLY A 256 -7.29 -16.35 -48.84
CA GLY A 256 -5.84 -16.60 -48.82
C GLY A 256 -5.21 -17.03 -50.15
N LYS A 257 -5.93 -16.97 -51.28
CA LYS A 257 -5.34 -17.17 -52.60
C LYS A 257 -5.53 -15.92 -53.46
N THR A 258 -4.63 -14.96 -53.31
CA THR A 258 -4.33 -14.08 -54.43
C THR A 258 -3.70 -14.95 -55.53
N ARG A 259 -4.49 -15.31 -56.54
CA ARG A 259 -3.94 -15.87 -57.79
C ARG A 259 -3.18 -14.77 -58.49
N ASN A 260 -1.88 -14.69 -58.22
CA ASN A 260 -0.91 -14.07 -59.12
C ASN A 260 -0.04 -15.19 -59.69
N ALA A 261 -0.56 -15.84 -60.74
CA ALA A 261 0.17 -16.57 -61.80
C ALA A 261 -0.85 -17.04 -62.84
#